data_AF-A0A8J2MST2-F1
#
_entry.id   AF-A0A8J2MST2-F1
#
_cell.length_a   1.000
_cell.length_b   1.000
_cell.length_c   1.000
_cell.angle_alpha   90.00
_cell.angle_beta   90.00
_cell.angle_gamma   90.00
#
_symmetry.space_group_name_H-M   'P 1'
#
loop_
_entity.id
_entity.type
_entity.pdbx_description
1 polymer ?
#
loop_
_entity_poly.entity_id
_entity_poly.type
_entity_poly.pdbx_seq_one_letter_code
_entity_poly.pdbx_strand_id
1 'polypeptide(L)'
;MATTPRFDRCFNPYNLANHLKTRNLRKANDFIKKELNMYGDYVLCIDCKMKVYASAKHSKSVGDNVDNVDNNQNVDDDIACEVNVSSDDENSERQGDSCEGSCNLSLGHASQATALLQSFESLSFSSDNFQSQPVQSSSASEVSIETQLPVVNQALRLLNESPVLKKKLRDGVYLDRKVNQITRNLTKLFGLDDNGLSDLDVNLADFQDIIERLKAKFNDQNCSTAEKIRILTILPSRWSERKICDMMNSSRHMVQVAKKLSEDVGILAIPEAKLGIELQT
;
A
#
# COMPACT_ATOMS: atom_id res chain seq x y z
N MET A 1 7.19 43.54 28.47
CA MET A 1 7.88 42.73 29.50
C MET A 1 7.91 41.28 29.01
N ALA A 2 9.05 40.80 28.54
CA ALA A 2 9.20 39.43 28.05
C ALA A 2 9.33 38.48 29.25
N THR A 3 8.27 37.76 29.58
CA THR A 3 8.29 36.72 30.60
C THR A 3 9.10 35.54 30.07
N THR A 4 10.20 35.21 30.73
CA THR A 4 10.99 34.00 30.44
C THR A 4 10.08 32.77 30.38
N PRO A 5 10.15 31.94 29.32
CA PRO A 5 9.27 30.79 29.17
C PRO A 5 9.47 29.83 30.34
N ARG A 6 8.41 29.58 31.11
CA ARG A 6 8.42 28.59 32.19
C ARG A 6 8.10 27.22 31.59
N PHE A 7 9.07 26.30 31.66
CA PHE A 7 8.93 24.95 31.10
C PHE A 7 8.23 23.95 32.04
N ASP A 8 7.93 24.36 33.27
CA ASP A 8 7.32 23.49 34.29
C ASP A 8 5.79 23.47 34.24
N ARG A 9 5.20 24.25 33.32
CA ARG A 9 3.75 24.39 33.18
C ARG A 9 3.38 24.43 31.71
N CYS A 10 2.24 23.82 31.39
CA CYS A 10 1.65 23.96 30.07
C CYS A 10 1.27 25.42 29.80
N PHE A 11 1.42 25.86 28.56
CA PHE A 11 0.95 27.16 28.09
C PHE A 11 -0.58 27.33 28.19
N ASN A 12 -1.35 26.24 28.17
CA ASN A 12 -2.82 26.18 28.30
C ASN A 12 -3.58 27.24 27.46
N PRO A 13 -3.49 27.18 26.12
CA PRO A 13 -4.10 28.17 25.23
C PRO A 13 -5.64 28.22 25.31
N TYR A 14 -6.27 27.13 25.77
CA TYR A 14 -7.73 27.00 25.84
C TYR A 14 -8.30 27.26 27.24
N ASN A 15 -7.49 27.77 28.16
CA ASN A 15 -7.86 28.08 29.54
C ASN A 15 -8.68 26.98 30.23
N LEU A 16 -8.25 25.72 30.07
CA LEU A 16 -9.00 24.57 30.59
C LEU A 16 -8.93 24.56 32.13
N ALA A 17 -10.09 24.43 32.78
CA ALA A 17 -10.16 24.23 34.23
C ALA A 17 -9.52 22.89 34.62
N ASN A 18 -8.91 22.82 35.81
CA ASN A 18 -8.16 21.65 36.31
C ASN A 18 -6.94 21.25 35.47
N HIS A 19 -6.31 22.22 34.80
CA HIS A 19 -5.00 22.05 34.18
C HIS A 19 -3.90 21.95 35.25
N LEU A 20 -3.97 20.89 36.06
CA LEU A 20 -2.96 20.50 37.03
C LEU A 20 -1.65 20.26 36.30
N LYS A 21 -0.53 20.28 37.03
CA LYS A 21 0.84 20.09 36.52
C LYS A 21 0.96 18.69 35.90
N THR A 22 0.46 18.53 34.67
CA THR A 22 0.28 17.24 34.05
C THR A 22 1.66 16.65 33.74
N ARG A 23 1.88 15.44 34.24
CA ARG A 23 3.00 14.60 33.82
C ARG A 23 2.85 14.44 32.29
N ASN A 24 3.94 14.66 31.54
CA ASN A 24 4.01 14.62 30.07
C ASN A 24 3.82 15.95 29.32
N LEU A 25 4.41 17.04 29.82
CA LEU A 25 4.64 18.25 29.03
C LEU A 25 5.61 17.93 27.88
N ARG A 26 5.25 18.36 26.66
CA ARG A 26 6.11 18.22 25.48
C ARG A 26 6.26 19.57 24.79
N LYS A 27 7.41 19.81 24.16
CA LYS A 27 7.63 21.02 23.35
C LYS A 27 6.61 21.08 22.21
N ALA A 28 6.10 22.29 21.94
CA ALA A 28 5.29 22.55 20.76
C ALA A 28 6.13 22.32 19.49
N ASN A 29 5.57 21.63 18.50
CA ASN A 29 6.17 21.53 17.17
C ASN A 29 5.86 22.80 16.35
N ASP A 30 6.52 22.97 15.21
CA ASP A 30 6.39 24.19 14.40
C ASP A 30 4.96 24.42 13.91
N PHE A 31 4.22 23.34 13.64
CA PHE A 31 2.79 23.41 13.32
C PHE A 31 1.97 24.07 14.44
N ILE A 32 2.10 23.59 15.68
CA ILE A 32 1.34 24.14 16.82
C ILE A 32 1.82 25.57 17.13
N LYS A 33 3.12 25.85 16.99
CA LYS A 33 3.65 27.21 17.15
C LYS A 33 3.01 28.17 16.16
N LYS A 34 2.84 27.77 14.89
CA LYS A 34 2.16 28.54 13.86
C LYS A 34 0.68 28.72 14.16
N GLU A 35 -0.01 27.65 14.52
CA GLU A 35 -1.46 27.64 14.76
C GLU A 35 -1.87 28.53 15.96
N LEU A 36 -1.04 28.57 17.01
CA LEU A 36 -1.30 29.37 18.21
C LEU A 36 -0.54 30.70 18.24
N ASN A 37 0.13 31.07 17.14
CA ASN A 37 0.98 32.27 17.03
C ASN A 37 1.97 32.44 18.19
N MET A 38 2.67 31.34 18.53
CA MET A 38 3.58 31.28 19.66
C MET A 38 5.05 31.41 19.21
N TYR A 39 5.80 32.28 19.89
CA TYR A 39 7.23 32.50 19.62
C TYR A 39 8.08 31.97 20.79
N GLY A 40 8.72 30.82 20.61
CA GLY A 40 9.66 30.24 21.58
C GLY A 40 9.38 28.78 21.93
N ASP A 41 10.10 28.28 22.93
CA ASP A 41 10.11 26.86 23.33
C ASP A 41 9.01 26.52 24.36
N TYR A 42 7.78 26.95 24.11
CA TYR A 42 6.68 26.62 25.01
C TYR A 42 6.39 25.12 25.03
N VAL A 43 5.91 24.65 26.18
CA VAL A 43 5.48 23.27 26.38
C VAL A 43 3.97 23.19 26.54
N LEU A 44 3.40 22.12 26.00
CA LEU A 44 1.97 21.83 26.04
C LEU A 44 1.76 20.44 26.63
N CYS A 45 0.67 20.27 27.37
CA CYS A 45 0.18 18.95 27.74
C CYS A 45 -0.45 18.26 26.52
N ILE A 46 -0.66 16.95 26.64
CA ILE A 46 -1.27 16.15 25.57
C ILE A 46 -2.66 16.66 25.19
N ASP A 47 -3.48 17.04 26.16
CA ASP A 47 -4.87 17.48 25.93
C ASP A 47 -4.93 18.78 25.12
N CYS A 48 -4.04 19.73 25.45
CA CYS A 48 -3.92 20.97 24.70
C CYS A 48 -3.45 20.71 23.27
N LYS A 49 -2.49 19.79 23.05
CA LYS A 49 -2.04 19.44 21.69
C LYS A 49 -3.18 18.82 20.88
N MET A 50 -3.95 17.90 21.47
CA MET A 50 -5.06 17.24 20.78
C MET A 50 -6.14 18.23 20.36
N LYS A 51 -6.44 19.24 21.19
CA LYS A 51 -7.39 20.30 20.81
C LYS A 51 -6.90 21.16 19.65
N VAL A 52 -5.59 21.46 19.57
CA VAL A 52 -5.02 22.20 18.41
C VAL A 52 -5.19 21.40 17.12
N TYR A 53 -4.92 20.10 17.15
CA TYR A 53 -5.11 19.26 15.95
C TYR A 53 -6.59 19.13 15.57
N ALA A 54 -7.50 19.06 16.54
CA ALA A 54 -8.93 19.02 16.30
C ALA A 54 -9.44 20.34 15.67
N SER A 55 -9.01 21.50 16.18
CA SER A 55 -9.40 22.80 15.63
C SER A 55 -8.88 23.00 14.21
N ALA A 56 -7.64 22.56 13.94
CA ALA A 56 -7.06 22.63 12.60
C ALA A 56 -7.72 21.68 11.59
N LYS A 57 -8.31 20.57 12.05
CA LYS A 57 -9.08 19.66 11.19
C LYS A 57 -10.42 20.28 10.79
N HIS A 58 -11.07 21.01 11.71
CA HIS A 58 -12.32 21.71 11.43
C HIS A 58 -12.16 22.95 10.55
N SER A 59 -11.04 23.69 10.66
CA SER A 59 -10.78 24.82 9.76
C SER A 59 -10.51 24.39 8.31
N LYS A 60 -10.03 23.17 8.09
CA LYS A 60 -9.76 22.62 6.75
C LYS A 60 -11.01 22.10 6.02
N SER A 61 -12.12 21.89 6.72
CA SER A 61 -13.39 21.44 6.12
C SER A 61 -14.38 22.57 5.83
N VAL A 62 -14.03 23.83 6.14
CA VAL A 62 -14.91 25.00 5.98
C VAL A 62 -14.33 26.01 4.97
N GLY A 63 -13.21 25.68 4.32
CA GLY A 63 -12.48 26.58 3.40
C GLY A 63 -12.99 26.63 1.95
N ASP A 64 -13.91 25.77 1.54
CA ASP A 64 -14.34 25.65 0.13
C ASP A 64 -15.75 26.19 -0.16
N ASN A 65 -16.36 26.97 0.74
CA ASN A 65 -17.67 27.58 0.44
C ASN A 65 -17.79 28.98 1.04
N VAL A 66 -17.24 29.97 0.31
CA VAL A 66 -17.77 31.32 0.30
C VAL A 66 -17.74 31.80 -1.14
N ASP A 67 -18.85 31.64 -1.86
CA ASP A 67 -19.40 32.73 -2.65
C ASP A 67 -20.93 32.60 -2.73
N ASN A 68 -21.54 33.73 -2.39
CA ASN A 68 -22.85 34.22 -2.77
C ASN A 68 -24.15 33.70 -2.11
N VAL A 69 -24.79 34.69 -1.53
CA VAL A 69 -26.18 34.78 -1.07
C VAL A 69 -27.12 34.68 -2.26
N ASP A 70 -28.15 33.84 -2.19
CA ASP A 70 -29.51 34.34 -2.40
C ASP A 70 -30.62 33.41 -1.89
N ASN A 71 -31.68 34.08 -1.43
CA ASN A 71 -32.99 33.55 -1.04
C ASN A 71 -33.56 32.55 -2.07
N ASN A 72 -34.26 31.50 -1.63
CA ASN A 72 -35.73 31.50 -1.55
C ASN A 72 -36.29 30.14 -1.09
N GLN A 73 -37.48 30.21 -0.50
CA GLN A 73 -38.30 29.14 0.06
C GLN A 73 -39.06 28.32 -1.01
N ASN A 74 -39.30 27.03 -0.72
CA ASN A 74 -40.38 26.12 -1.23
C ASN A 74 -40.45 25.96 -2.77
N VAL A 75 -40.89 24.86 -3.40
CA VAL A 75 -42.06 23.98 -3.24
C VAL A 75 -41.77 22.69 -4.05
N ASP A 76 -42.51 21.63 -3.76
CA ASP A 76 -42.59 20.33 -4.44
C ASP A 76 -42.87 20.36 -5.97
N ASP A 77 -42.60 19.21 -6.60
CA ASP A 77 -43.40 18.47 -7.60
C ASP A 77 -42.66 17.95 -8.86
N ASP A 78 -43.09 16.73 -9.20
CA ASP A 78 -42.73 15.85 -10.31
C ASP A 78 -42.55 16.52 -11.69
N ILE A 79 -41.68 15.93 -12.52
CA ILE A 79 -41.97 15.65 -13.95
C ILE A 79 -40.92 14.70 -14.52
N ALA A 80 -41.42 13.69 -15.22
CA ALA A 80 -40.68 12.69 -15.96
C ALA A 80 -40.29 13.15 -17.38
N CYS A 81 -39.49 12.28 -18.01
CA CYS A 81 -39.41 12.01 -19.44
C CYS A 81 -38.23 12.60 -20.25
N GLU A 82 -37.48 11.62 -20.79
CA GLU A 82 -37.04 11.50 -22.19
C GLU A 82 -35.69 12.10 -22.64
N VAL A 83 -34.76 11.16 -22.85
CA VAL A 83 -34.05 10.85 -24.10
C VAL A 83 -33.77 12.03 -25.04
N ASN A 84 -32.49 12.35 -25.26
CA ASN A 84 -31.98 12.32 -26.62
C ASN A 84 -30.47 12.17 -26.75
N VAL A 85 -30.13 11.50 -27.85
CA VAL A 85 -28.81 11.12 -28.38
C VAL A 85 -28.24 12.27 -29.22
N SER A 86 -26.93 12.50 -29.16
CA SER A 86 -26.06 12.99 -30.26
C SER A 86 -24.61 12.98 -29.73
N SER A 87 -23.69 12.15 -30.25
CA SER A 87 -22.99 12.18 -31.55
C SER A 87 -21.93 13.28 -31.65
N ASP A 88 -20.72 12.83 -31.97
CA ASP A 88 -19.63 13.54 -32.69
C ASP A 88 -18.88 14.61 -31.84
N ASP A 89 -17.57 14.85 -31.93
CA ASP A 89 -16.53 14.48 -32.89
C ASP A 89 -15.13 14.91 -32.32
N GLU A 90 -14.06 14.60 -33.06
CA GLU A 90 -12.69 15.20 -33.01
C GLU A 90 -11.71 14.71 -31.90
N ASN A 91 -10.76 13.82 -32.19
CA ASN A 91 -9.54 14.00 -33.00
C ASN A 91 -8.65 15.17 -32.56
N SER A 92 -7.57 14.88 -31.82
CA SER A 92 -6.37 15.74 -31.85
C SER A 92 -5.11 14.95 -31.52
N GLU A 93 -4.41 14.59 -32.59
CA GLU A 93 -3.00 14.26 -32.62
C GLU A 93 -2.18 15.40 -32.01
N ARG A 94 -1.24 15.09 -31.11
CA ARG A 94 -0.05 15.92 -30.90
C ARG A 94 1.20 15.05 -30.84
N GLN A 95 2.00 15.23 -31.89
CA GLN A 95 3.46 15.12 -31.94
C GLN A 95 4.07 15.63 -30.63
N GLY A 96 5.06 14.97 -30.03
CA GLY A 96 6.32 14.60 -30.66
C GLY A 96 7.30 15.75 -30.45
N ASP A 97 8.02 15.75 -29.33
CA ASP A 97 9.20 16.59 -29.19
C ASP A 97 10.32 15.86 -28.46
N SER A 98 11.43 15.78 -29.19
CA SER A 98 12.67 15.10 -28.90
C SER A 98 13.60 16.08 -28.20
N CYS A 99 14.12 15.71 -27.02
CA CYS A 99 15.20 16.44 -26.37
C CYS A 99 16.36 15.48 -26.11
N GLU A 100 17.21 15.33 -27.12
CA GLU A 100 18.56 14.79 -26.96
C GLU A 100 19.40 15.78 -26.13
N GLY A 101 19.72 15.40 -24.89
CA GLY A 101 20.59 16.14 -24.00
C GLY A 101 21.69 15.22 -23.47
N SER A 102 22.82 15.20 -24.18
CA SER A 102 24.04 14.51 -23.77
C SER A 102 24.60 15.09 -22.46
N CYS A 103 24.68 14.26 -21.42
CA CYS A 103 25.46 14.53 -20.21
C CYS A 103 26.49 13.41 -20.04
N ASN A 104 27.70 13.63 -20.57
CA ASN A 104 28.88 12.83 -20.26
C ASN A 104 29.23 13.02 -18.77
N LEU A 105 29.15 11.96 -17.97
CA LEU A 105 29.90 11.86 -16.71
C LEU A 105 30.66 10.53 -16.65
N SER A 106 31.85 10.65 -16.09
CA SER A 106 33.04 9.84 -16.31
C SER A 106 32.94 8.39 -15.84
N LEU A 107 33.46 7.50 -16.69
CA LEU A 107 33.96 6.17 -16.34
C LEU A 107 34.97 6.24 -15.19
N GLY A 108 34.68 5.49 -14.14
CA GLY A 108 35.64 5.08 -13.12
C GLY A 108 34.91 4.29 -12.04
N HIS A 109 35.39 3.09 -11.73
CA HIS A 109 34.87 2.14 -10.71
C HIS A 109 33.91 1.04 -11.20
N ALA A 110 34.25 0.36 -12.31
CA ALA A 110 33.62 -0.90 -12.75
C ALA A 110 34.46 -2.16 -12.46
N SER A 111 35.33 -2.16 -11.43
CA SER A 111 36.24 -3.30 -11.16
C SER A 111 36.16 -3.90 -9.75
N GLN A 112 35.08 -3.67 -8.99
CA GLN A 112 34.89 -4.33 -7.68
C GLN A 112 33.57 -5.13 -7.55
N ALA A 113 32.72 -5.15 -8.58
CA ALA A 113 31.42 -5.86 -8.53
C ALA A 113 31.51 -7.34 -8.95
N THR A 114 32.58 -7.77 -9.62
CA THR A 114 32.69 -9.12 -10.20
C THR A 114 33.34 -10.16 -9.30
N ALA A 115 33.89 -9.78 -8.13
CA ALA A 115 34.56 -10.71 -7.21
C ALA A 115 33.66 -11.24 -6.07
N LEU A 116 32.44 -10.72 -5.89
CA LEU A 116 31.54 -11.12 -4.78
C LEU A 116 30.42 -12.09 -5.19
N LEU A 117 30.26 -12.38 -6.49
CA LEU A 117 29.27 -13.34 -6.98
C LEU A 117 29.73 -14.80 -6.86
N GLN A 118 31.02 -15.07 -6.68
CA GLN A 118 31.55 -16.45 -6.54
C GLN A 118 31.41 -17.03 -5.11
N SER A 119 31.02 -16.22 -4.13
CA SER A 119 30.77 -16.68 -2.75
C SER A 119 29.31 -17.07 -2.45
N PHE A 120 28.39 -16.87 -3.40
CA PHE A 120 26.96 -17.19 -3.23
C PHE A 120 26.53 -18.53 -3.86
N GLU A 121 27.36 -19.18 -4.66
CA GLU A 121 27.05 -20.49 -5.28
C GLU A 121 27.12 -21.69 -4.31
N SER A 122 27.52 -21.47 -3.05
CA SER A 122 27.59 -22.54 -2.03
C SER A 122 26.30 -22.74 -1.23
N LEU A 123 25.21 -22.02 -1.53
CA LEU A 123 23.90 -22.25 -0.92
C LEU A 123 22.94 -22.86 -1.93
N SER A 124 23.16 -24.14 -2.23
CA SER A 124 22.16 -24.99 -2.89
C SER A 124 20.94 -25.14 -1.99
N PHE A 125 19.89 -24.37 -2.26
CA PHE A 125 18.58 -24.53 -1.62
C PHE A 125 17.82 -25.66 -2.33
N SER A 126 17.96 -26.88 -1.83
CA SER A 126 17.15 -28.02 -2.26
C SER A 126 15.69 -27.75 -1.91
N SER A 127 14.89 -27.47 -2.93
CA SER A 127 13.44 -27.42 -2.82
C SER A 127 12.90 -28.83 -2.96
N ASP A 128 12.75 -29.54 -1.84
CA ASP A 128 11.86 -30.70 -1.76
C ASP A 128 11.24 -30.82 -0.37
N ASN A 129 9.93 -31.02 -0.38
CA ASN A 129 9.09 -31.58 0.69
C ASN A 129 8.55 -30.62 1.78
N PHE A 130 7.45 -29.92 1.45
CA PHE A 130 6.53 -29.34 2.45
C PHE A 130 5.52 -30.42 2.87
N GLN A 131 5.82 -31.13 3.95
CA GLN A 131 4.85 -31.96 4.66
C GLN A 131 4.59 -31.32 6.03
N SER A 132 3.39 -30.76 6.17
CA SER A 132 2.90 -30.11 7.38
C SER A 132 2.87 -31.10 8.55
N GLN A 133 3.71 -30.89 9.55
CA GLN A 133 3.63 -31.52 10.87
C GLN A 133 3.31 -30.46 11.94
N PRO A 134 2.54 -30.82 12.98
CA PRO A 134 2.11 -29.88 14.01
C PRO A 134 3.28 -29.53 14.93
N VAL A 135 3.59 -28.23 15.05
CA VAL A 135 4.68 -27.74 15.88
C VAL A 135 4.31 -27.92 17.35
N GLN A 136 4.88 -28.95 17.96
CA GLN A 136 5.01 -29.06 19.40
C GLN A 136 5.99 -28.00 19.89
N SER A 137 5.54 -27.24 20.89
CA SER A 137 6.30 -26.27 21.64
C SER A 137 7.43 -26.94 22.42
N SER A 138 8.66 -26.86 21.93
CA SER A 138 9.86 -27.25 22.69
C SER A 138 11.04 -26.34 22.38
N SER A 139 11.54 -25.71 23.44
CA SER A 139 12.83 -25.02 23.60
C SER A 139 13.22 -23.98 22.55
N ALA A 140 13.01 -22.70 22.90
CA ALA A 140 13.72 -21.58 22.30
C ALA A 140 15.22 -21.85 22.36
N SER A 141 15.83 -22.15 21.23
CA SER A 141 17.27 -22.21 21.09
C SER A 141 17.82 -20.81 21.39
N GLU A 142 18.50 -20.63 22.51
CA GLU A 142 19.23 -19.40 22.80
C GLU A 142 20.34 -19.23 21.77
N VAL A 143 20.03 -18.54 20.67
CA VAL A 143 21.05 -18.20 19.69
C VAL A 143 21.93 -17.12 20.30
N SER A 144 23.22 -17.44 20.46
CA SER A 144 24.17 -16.54 21.12
C SER A 144 24.27 -15.21 20.39
N ILE A 145 24.05 -14.11 21.13
CA ILE A 145 24.16 -12.73 20.63
C ILE A 145 25.54 -12.47 19.99
N GLU A 146 26.56 -13.21 20.42
CA GLU A 146 27.93 -13.04 19.94
C GLU A 146 28.15 -13.53 18.52
N THR A 147 27.39 -14.54 18.08
CA THR A 147 27.48 -15.06 16.71
C THR A 147 26.58 -14.30 15.73
N GLN A 148 25.45 -13.76 16.20
CA GLN A 148 24.49 -13.07 15.33
C GLN A 148 24.83 -11.60 15.05
N LEU A 149 25.39 -10.88 16.02
CA LEU A 149 25.62 -9.44 15.85
C LEU A 149 26.54 -9.09 14.66
N PRO A 150 27.62 -9.84 14.36
CA PRO A 150 28.43 -9.61 13.17
C PRO A 150 27.63 -9.77 11.87
N VAL A 151 26.79 -10.80 11.79
CA VAL A 151 25.94 -11.07 10.61
C VAL A 151 24.92 -9.96 10.40
N VAL A 152 24.27 -9.52 11.49
CA VAL A 152 23.34 -8.38 11.46
C VAL A 152 24.06 -7.11 11.01
N ASN A 153 25.25 -6.84 11.54
CA ASN A 153 26.02 -5.65 11.14
C ASN A 153 26.51 -5.70 9.69
N GLN A 154 26.73 -6.90 9.14
CA GLN A 154 27.02 -7.07 7.71
C GLN A 154 25.80 -6.74 6.85
N ALA A 155 24.61 -7.23 7.23
CA ALA A 155 23.37 -6.88 6.54
C ALA A 155 23.06 -5.36 6.62
N LEU A 156 23.33 -4.73 7.77
CA LEU A 156 23.15 -3.28 7.93
C LEU A 156 24.07 -2.46 7.02
N ARG A 157 25.29 -2.93 6.75
CA ARG A 157 26.18 -2.26 5.77
C ARG A 157 25.59 -2.28 4.36
N LEU A 158 24.93 -3.36 3.95
CA LEU A 158 24.25 -3.43 2.65
C LEU A 158 23.09 -2.42 2.55
N LEU A 159 22.48 -2.10 3.69
CA LEU A 159 21.41 -1.10 3.80
C LEU A 159 21.92 0.32 4.07
N ASN A 160 23.24 0.56 3.96
CA ASN A 160 23.92 1.82 4.28
C ASN A 160 23.64 2.32 5.72
N GLU A 161 23.42 1.40 6.66
CA GLU A 161 23.12 1.70 8.05
C GLU A 161 24.30 1.45 8.98
N SER A 162 24.39 2.26 10.04
CA SER A 162 25.47 2.12 11.03
C SER A 162 25.36 0.80 11.82
N PRO A 163 26.49 0.15 12.15
CA PRO A 163 26.49 -1.09 12.91
C PRO A 163 25.98 -0.89 14.33
N VAL A 164 25.26 -1.89 14.85
CA VAL A 164 24.78 -1.94 16.23
C VAL A 164 25.91 -2.38 17.15
N LEU A 165 26.15 -1.58 18.19
CA LEU A 165 27.13 -1.88 19.23
C LEU A 165 26.52 -2.82 20.27
N LYS A 166 27.30 -3.82 20.74
CA LYS A 166 26.88 -4.75 21.82
C LYS A 166 26.28 -4.05 23.04
N LYS A 167 26.85 -2.89 23.42
CA LYS A 167 26.40 -2.08 24.57
C LYS A 167 25.01 -1.47 24.38
N LYS A 168 24.57 -1.28 23.14
CA LYS A 168 23.28 -0.66 22.78
C LYS A 168 22.16 -1.68 22.56
N LEU A 169 22.44 -2.97 22.64
CA LEU A 169 21.43 -4.02 22.54
C LEU A 169 20.47 -4.07 23.74
N ARG A 170 20.83 -3.45 24.88
CA ARG A 170 19.95 -3.35 26.05
C ARG A 170 19.11 -2.07 26.07
N ASP A 171 19.35 -1.17 25.11
CA ASP A 171 18.67 0.13 25.02
C ASP A 171 17.48 -0.01 24.05
N GLY A 172 16.30 -0.33 24.60
CA GLY A 172 15.09 -0.57 23.81
C GLY A 172 14.70 0.63 22.93
N VAL A 173 14.88 1.85 23.43
CA VAL A 173 14.57 3.08 22.67
C VAL A 173 15.51 3.25 21.48
N TYR A 174 16.79 2.92 21.64
CA TYR A 174 17.74 2.89 20.53
C TYR A 174 17.35 1.82 19.51
N LEU A 175 17.03 0.61 19.96
CA LEU A 175 16.66 -0.50 19.08
C LEU A 175 15.40 -0.19 18.28
N ASP A 176 14.35 0.33 18.91
CA ASP A 176 13.12 0.72 18.21
C ASP A 176 13.40 1.78 17.15
N ARG A 177 14.21 2.79 17.47
CA ARG A 177 14.61 3.81 16.48
C ARG A 177 15.39 3.17 15.33
N LYS A 178 16.29 2.24 15.64
CA LYS A 178 17.13 1.58 14.65
C LYS A 178 16.31 0.67 13.74
N VAL A 179 15.38 -0.11 14.28
CA VAL A 179 14.42 -0.92 13.52
C VAL A 179 13.60 -0.05 12.59
N ASN A 180 13.00 1.03 13.11
CA ASN A 180 12.22 1.96 12.28
C ASN A 180 13.05 2.59 11.16
N GLN A 181 14.33 2.89 11.41
CA GLN A 181 15.24 3.40 10.41
C GLN A 181 15.53 2.36 9.32
N ILE A 182 15.81 1.13 9.72
CA ILE A 182 16.02 -0.01 8.81
C ILE A 182 14.77 -0.23 7.95
N THR A 183 13.59 -0.25 8.57
CA THR A 183 12.31 -0.41 7.86
C THR A 183 12.16 0.67 6.81
N ARG A 184 12.35 1.96 7.14
CA ARG A 184 12.25 3.04 6.16
C ARG A 184 13.23 2.91 5.00
N ASN A 185 14.47 2.50 5.26
CA ASN A 185 15.45 2.33 4.19
C ASN A 185 15.12 1.15 3.29
N LEU A 186 14.60 0.05 3.85
CA LEU A 186 14.11 -1.08 3.07
C LEU A 186 12.92 -0.65 2.21
N THR A 187 11.94 0.01 2.82
CA THR A 187 10.75 0.58 2.16
C THR A 187 11.18 1.47 0.98
N LYS A 188 12.16 2.37 1.17
CA LYS A 188 12.76 3.17 0.07
C LYS A 188 13.49 2.34 -0.99
N LEU A 189 14.27 1.34 -0.59
CA LEU A 189 15.05 0.49 -1.51
C LEU A 189 14.15 -0.36 -2.40
N PHE A 190 12.97 -0.72 -1.91
CA PHE A 190 11.92 -1.41 -2.68
C PHE A 190 10.96 -0.46 -3.41
N GLY A 191 11.20 0.86 -3.39
CA GLY A 191 10.34 1.83 -4.06
C GLY A 191 8.95 1.98 -3.45
N LEU A 192 8.79 1.54 -2.19
CA LEU A 192 7.59 1.72 -1.40
C LEU A 192 7.80 3.01 -0.60
N ASP A 193 7.41 4.17 -1.08
CA ASP A 193 7.34 5.35 -0.21
C ASP A 193 6.03 5.34 0.60
N ASP A 194 5.91 6.21 1.61
CA ASP A 194 4.70 6.28 2.45
C ASP A 194 3.42 6.60 1.64
N ASN A 195 3.56 7.11 0.40
CA ASN A 195 2.48 7.31 -0.55
C ASN A 195 2.21 6.07 -1.42
N GLY A 196 3.26 5.37 -1.85
CA GLY A 196 3.17 4.13 -2.63
C GLY A 196 2.55 2.97 -1.84
N LEU A 197 2.63 2.98 -0.50
CA LEU A 197 1.92 1.99 0.32
C LEU A 197 0.39 2.18 0.22
N SER A 198 -0.10 3.42 0.15
CA SER A 198 -1.54 3.67 -0.02
C SER A 198 -2.00 3.36 -1.43
N ASP A 199 -1.17 3.64 -2.44
CA ASP A 199 -1.50 3.34 -3.84
C ASP A 199 -1.50 1.82 -4.10
N LEU A 200 -0.59 1.06 -3.48
CA LEU A 200 -0.61 -0.40 -3.52
C LEU A 200 -1.81 -0.99 -2.76
N ASP A 201 -2.22 -0.37 -1.66
CA ASP A 201 -3.38 -0.78 -0.85
C ASP A 201 -4.71 -0.51 -1.58
N VAL A 202 -4.82 0.63 -2.27
CA VAL A 202 -5.98 0.95 -3.14
C VAL A 202 -6.04 -0.01 -4.33
N ASN A 203 -4.92 -0.25 -5.02
CA ASN A 203 -4.89 -1.22 -6.11
C ASN A 203 -5.26 -2.63 -5.62
N LEU A 204 -4.79 -3.06 -4.44
CA LEU A 204 -5.13 -4.37 -3.89
C LEU A 204 -6.63 -4.50 -3.57
N ALA A 205 -7.24 -3.44 -3.02
CA ALA A 205 -8.67 -3.40 -2.76
C ALA A 205 -9.49 -3.47 -4.07
N ASP A 206 -9.08 -2.73 -5.10
CA ASP A 206 -9.74 -2.75 -6.41
C ASP A 206 -9.60 -4.12 -7.09
N PHE A 207 -8.42 -4.75 -7.01
CA PHE A 207 -8.22 -6.11 -7.51
C PHE A 207 -9.10 -7.11 -6.77
N GLN A 208 -9.23 -6.97 -5.45
CA GLN A 208 -10.07 -7.84 -4.64
C GLN A 208 -11.55 -7.69 -5.02
N ASP A 209 -12.03 -6.46 -5.18
CA ASP A 209 -13.40 -6.15 -5.60
C ASP A 209 -13.70 -6.72 -7.00
N ILE A 210 -12.78 -6.56 -7.96
CA ILE A 210 -12.93 -7.14 -9.31
C ILE A 210 -13.07 -8.67 -9.23
N ILE A 211 -12.23 -9.33 -8.42
CA ILE A 211 -12.29 -10.79 -8.25
C ILE A 211 -13.60 -11.22 -7.58
N GLU A 212 -14.09 -10.46 -6.60
CA GLU A 212 -15.37 -10.73 -5.93
C GLU A 212 -16.55 -10.58 -6.88
N ARG A 213 -16.57 -9.54 -7.72
CA ARG A 213 -17.58 -9.37 -8.77
C ARG A 213 -17.55 -10.51 -9.80
N LEU A 214 -16.37 -10.96 -10.19
CA LEU A 214 -16.22 -12.12 -11.08
C LEU A 214 -16.72 -13.41 -10.41
N LYS A 215 -16.43 -13.62 -9.13
CA LYS A 215 -16.96 -14.76 -8.35
C LYS A 215 -18.47 -14.72 -8.23
N ALA A 216 -19.05 -13.54 -7.98
CA ALA A 216 -20.49 -13.37 -7.89
C ALA A 216 -21.16 -13.74 -9.23
N LYS A 217 -20.64 -13.20 -10.35
CA LYS A 217 -21.15 -13.52 -11.69
C LYS A 217 -20.95 -14.98 -12.08
N PHE A 218 -19.84 -15.61 -11.66
CA PHE A 218 -19.58 -17.03 -11.94
C PHE A 218 -20.53 -17.98 -11.21
N ASN A 219 -20.91 -17.63 -9.97
CA ASN A 219 -21.77 -18.46 -9.13
C ASN A 219 -23.26 -18.12 -9.26
N ASP A 220 -23.61 -17.12 -10.07
CA ASP A 220 -25.01 -16.81 -10.38
C ASP A 220 -25.70 -17.99 -11.09
N GLN A 221 -26.97 -18.22 -10.76
CA GLN A 221 -27.80 -19.29 -11.32
C GLN A 221 -28.08 -19.09 -12.80
N ASN A 222 -28.10 -17.84 -13.27
CA ASN A 222 -28.32 -17.50 -14.67
C ASN A 222 -27.06 -17.60 -15.54
N CYS A 223 -25.90 -17.87 -14.94
CA CYS A 223 -24.63 -17.91 -15.64
C CYS A 223 -24.48 -19.23 -16.42
N SER A 224 -24.46 -19.14 -17.74
CA SER A 224 -24.30 -20.29 -18.63
C SER A 224 -22.90 -20.89 -18.52
N THR A 225 -22.75 -22.17 -18.88
CA THR A 225 -21.43 -22.84 -18.90
C THR A 225 -20.42 -22.12 -19.80
N ALA A 226 -20.89 -21.53 -20.92
CA ALA A 226 -20.04 -20.77 -21.82
C ALA A 226 -19.52 -19.48 -21.18
N GLU A 227 -20.38 -18.76 -20.45
CA GLU A 227 -19.98 -17.57 -19.69
C GLU A 227 -19.03 -17.90 -18.55
N LYS A 228 -19.25 -19.03 -17.87
CA LYS A 228 -18.31 -19.52 -16.83
C LYS A 228 -16.92 -19.76 -17.40
N ILE A 229 -16.83 -20.46 -18.53
CA ILE A 229 -15.54 -20.65 -19.24
C ILE A 229 -14.93 -19.31 -19.63
N ARG A 230 -15.74 -18.39 -20.17
CA ARG A 230 -15.29 -17.05 -20.56
C ARG A 230 -14.71 -16.27 -19.38
N ILE A 231 -15.37 -16.28 -18.23
CA ILE A 231 -14.87 -15.62 -17.00
C ILE A 231 -13.52 -16.21 -16.59
N LEU A 232 -13.35 -17.54 -16.68
CA LEU A 232 -12.10 -18.20 -16.32
C LEU A 232 -10.92 -17.82 -17.24
N THR A 233 -11.17 -17.39 -18.48
CA THR A 233 -10.09 -16.90 -19.39
C THR A 233 -9.47 -15.58 -18.96
N ILE A 234 -10.13 -14.81 -18.09
CA ILE A 234 -9.63 -13.51 -17.58
C ILE A 234 -8.60 -13.71 -16.48
N LEU A 235 -8.61 -14.88 -15.82
CA LEU A 235 -7.76 -15.13 -14.66
C LEU A 235 -6.27 -15.22 -15.05
N PRO A 236 -5.36 -14.85 -14.14
CA PRO A 236 -3.94 -14.86 -14.45
C PRO A 236 -3.42 -16.24 -14.89
N SER A 237 -2.76 -16.31 -16.04
CA SER A 237 -2.22 -17.54 -16.63
C SER A 237 -1.26 -18.29 -15.70
N ARG A 238 -0.51 -17.54 -14.88
CA ARG A 238 0.42 -18.03 -13.84
C ARG A 238 -0.26 -18.81 -12.71
N TRP A 239 -1.57 -18.76 -12.55
CA TRP A 239 -2.25 -19.54 -11.51
C TRP A 239 -2.33 -21.02 -11.90
N SER A 240 -2.13 -21.91 -10.94
CA SER A 240 -2.31 -23.34 -11.15
C SER A 240 -3.80 -23.69 -11.32
N GLU A 241 -4.10 -24.76 -12.05
CA GLU A 241 -5.48 -25.24 -12.23
C GLU A 241 -6.18 -25.43 -10.88
N ARG A 242 -5.46 -26.02 -9.92
CA ARG A 242 -5.96 -26.26 -8.56
C ARG A 242 -6.34 -24.97 -7.86
N LYS A 243 -5.47 -23.95 -7.91
CA LYS A 243 -5.76 -22.64 -7.32
C LYS A 243 -7.02 -22.01 -7.94
N ILE A 244 -7.19 -22.14 -9.25
CA ILE A 244 -8.39 -21.61 -9.94
C ILE A 244 -9.65 -22.38 -9.52
N CYS A 245 -9.57 -23.71 -9.43
CA CYS A 245 -10.67 -24.56 -8.96
C CYS A 245 -11.11 -24.13 -7.57
N ASP A 246 -10.16 -24.00 -6.64
CA ASP A 246 -10.42 -23.63 -5.24
C ASP A 246 -10.96 -22.19 -5.14
N MET A 247 -10.40 -21.25 -5.91
CA MET A 247 -10.79 -19.83 -5.88
C MET A 247 -12.19 -19.58 -6.43
N MET A 248 -12.55 -20.24 -7.54
CA MET A 248 -13.79 -19.99 -8.30
C MET A 248 -14.86 -21.05 -8.06
N ASN A 249 -14.58 -22.08 -7.25
CA ASN A 249 -15.44 -23.24 -7.05
C ASN A 249 -15.85 -23.91 -8.39
N SER A 250 -14.86 -24.14 -9.25
CA SER A 250 -15.04 -24.65 -10.61
C SER A 250 -14.52 -26.07 -10.77
N SER A 251 -15.03 -26.79 -11.77
CA SER A 251 -14.51 -28.13 -12.09
C SER A 251 -13.19 -28.03 -12.83
N ARG A 252 -12.29 -28.99 -12.58
CA ARG A 252 -10.97 -29.04 -13.24
C ARG A 252 -11.07 -29.02 -14.75
N HIS A 253 -12.06 -29.72 -15.32
CA HIS A 253 -12.28 -29.77 -16.76
C HIS A 253 -12.58 -28.38 -17.34
N MET A 254 -13.42 -27.59 -16.67
CA MET A 254 -13.78 -26.25 -17.13
C MET A 254 -12.57 -25.30 -17.13
N VAL A 255 -11.71 -25.41 -16.11
CA VAL A 255 -10.46 -24.64 -16.02
C VAL A 255 -9.49 -25.02 -17.13
N GLN A 256 -9.37 -26.31 -17.45
CA GLN A 256 -8.53 -26.79 -18.55
C GLN A 256 -9.00 -26.25 -19.90
N VAL A 257 -10.30 -26.32 -20.16
CA VAL A 257 -10.90 -25.78 -21.38
C VAL A 257 -10.66 -24.27 -21.47
N ALA A 258 -10.89 -23.53 -20.38
CA ALA A 258 -10.68 -22.09 -20.35
C ALA A 258 -9.20 -21.70 -20.59
N LYS A 259 -8.25 -22.41 -19.98
CA LYS A 259 -6.82 -22.17 -20.20
C LYS A 259 -6.42 -22.40 -21.65
N LYS A 260 -6.81 -23.55 -22.20
CA LYS A 260 -6.54 -23.86 -23.62
C LYS A 260 -7.17 -22.82 -24.54
N LEU A 261 -8.43 -22.44 -24.28
CA LEU A 261 -9.12 -21.42 -25.05
C LEU A 261 -8.43 -20.04 -24.94
N SER A 262 -7.89 -19.68 -23.78
CA SER A 262 -7.14 -18.43 -23.58
C SER A 262 -5.79 -18.41 -24.28
N GLU A 263 -5.15 -19.58 -24.45
CA GLU A 263 -3.90 -19.74 -25.19
C GLU A 263 -4.13 -19.70 -26.70
N ASP A 264 -5.21 -20.36 -27.18
CA ASP A 264 -5.52 -20.48 -28.60
C ASP A 264 -6.16 -19.21 -29.18
N VAL A 265 -7.10 -18.58 -28.45
CA VAL A 265 -7.96 -17.48 -28.95
C VAL A 265 -7.74 -16.18 -28.18
N GLY A 266 -7.38 -16.25 -26.90
CA GLY A 266 -7.12 -15.09 -26.05
C GLY A 266 -8.14 -14.87 -24.92
N ILE A 267 -7.96 -13.76 -24.21
CA ILE A 267 -8.80 -13.37 -23.07
C ILE A 267 -10.22 -13.03 -23.55
N LEU A 268 -11.25 -13.41 -22.79
CA LEU A 268 -12.67 -13.24 -23.13
C LEU A 268 -13.17 -14.05 -24.33
N ALA A 269 -12.43 -15.07 -24.76
CA ALA A 269 -12.85 -15.98 -25.82
C ALA A 269 -14.14 -16.75 -25.47
N ILE A 270 -14.94 -17.05 -26.51
CA ILE A 270 -16.20 -17.77 -26.40
C ILE A 270 -15.94 -19.23 -26.81
N PRO A 271 -16.33 -20.22 -25.99
CA PRO A 271 -16.18 -21.62 -26.37
C PRO A 271 -17.09 -21.95 -27.56
N GLU A 272 -16.57 -22.71 -28.52
CA GLU A 272 -17.33 -23.13 -29.70
C GLU A 272 -18.58 -23.92 -29.28
N ALA A 273 -19.72 -23.57 -29.88
CA ALA A 273 -20.94 -24.34 -29.71
C ALA A 273 -20.76 -25.70 -30.39
N LYS A 274 -20.94 -26.79 -29.64
CA LYS A 274 -21.02 -28.13 -30.25
C LYS A 274 -22.25 -28.17 -31.14
N LEU A 275 -22.04 -28.08 -32.45
CA LEU A 275 -23.09 -28.37 -33.43
C LEU A 275 -23.51 -29.82 -33.22
N GLY A 276 -24.78 -30.04 -32.88
CA GLY A 276 -25.32 -31.39 -32.71
C GLY A 276 -25.15 -32.18 -34.01
N ILE A 277 -24.84 -33.47 -33.89
CA ILE A 277 -24.90 -34.38 -35.03
C ILE A 277 -26.39 -34.52 -35.36
N GLU A 278 -26.78 -34.10 -36.56
CA GLU A 278 -28.14 -34.34 -37.06
C GLU A 278 -28.39 -35.86 -37.06
N LEU A 279 -29.40 -36.29 -36.31
CA LEU A 279 -29.86 -37.67 -36.35
C LEU A 279 -30.44 -37.92 -37.74
N GLN A 280 -29.71 -38.68 -38.57
CA GLN A 280 -30.25 -39.19 -39.82
C GLN A 280 -31.43 -40.10 -39.47
N THR A 281 -32.65 -39.62 -39.76
CA THR A 281 -33.93 -40.30 -39.59
C THR A 281 -34.10 -41.43 -40.58
#